data_AF-A0A522CIS7-F1
#
_entry.id   AF-A0A522CIS7-F1
#
_cell.length_a   1.000
_cell.length_b   1.000
_cell.length_c   1.000
_cell.angle_alpha   90.00
_cell.angle_beta   90.00
_cell.angle_gamma   90.00
#
_symmetry.space_group_name_H-M   'P 1'
#
loop_
_entity.id
_entity.type
_entity.pdbx_description
1 polymer ?
#
loop_
_entity_poly.entity_id
_entity_poly.type
_entity_poly.pdbx_seq_one_letter_code
_entity_poly.pdbx_strand_id
1 'polypeptide(L)'
;MKISRVFAAAFIVVGLASASSCKDSGSWLAKIDGETLSIEEFNGLYYAQHRSVYHLPDNKIDELAADPEQVARNPFLDKQEFLEQVIRQRLVAKKASAEGFRKEKDLQALIETTTDSLVSTYYISEKYKKEIEPTQKEVDDGIVALNNNPRLDPQIKMLPIEKKELLVKQQLMQQKFQMKAREVVENLRDEGKVQKNSELLKKEISKAKDKK
;
A
#
# COMPACT_ATOMS: atom_id res chain seq x y z
N MET A 1 -0.91 5.46 69.84
CA MET A 1 -1.61 6.77 69.97
C MET A 1 -0.58 7.87 70.22
N LYS A 2 -0.35 8.72 69.22
CA LYS A 2 -0.23 10.19 69.31
C LYS A 2 -0.10 10.72 67.89
N ILE A 3 -1.18 11.35 67.44
CA ILE A 3 -1.34 12.03 66.17
C ILE A 3 -1.09 13.51 66.42
N SER A 4 -0.29 14.17 65.58
CA SER A 4 -0.38 15.61 65.26
C SER A 4 0.30 15.78 63.90
N ARG A 5 -0.38 16.04 62.76
CA ARG A 5 -1.01 17.30 62.30
C ARG A 5 -0.01 18.48 62.33
N VAL A 6 0.22 19.32 61.30
CA VAL A 6 -0.45 19.62 60.01
C VAL A 6 0.48 20.59 59.23
N PHE A 7 0.53 20.45 57.89
CA PHE A 7 0.75 21.43 56.80
C PHE A 7 1.69 22.64 56.92
N ALA A 8 2.53 22.86 55.88
CA ALA A 8 2.46 24.04 55.00
C ALA A 8 3.33 23.86 53.74
N ALA A 9 2.78 24.27 52.60
CA ALA A 9 3.33 24.19 51.26
C ALA A 9 4.34 25.30 50.95
N ALA A 10 5.28 25.06 50.03
CA ALA A 10 5.88 26.10 49.21
C ALA A 10 6.26 25.54 47.82
N PHE A 11 5.50 25.97 46.82
CA PHE A 11 5.85 25.96 45.40
C PHE A 11 7.15 26.75 45.18
N ILE A 12 8.16 26.15 44.54
CA ILE A 12 9.12 26.91 43.73
C ILE A 12 9.17 26.28 42.34
N VAL A 13 8.70 27.07 41.39
CA VAL A 13 8.66 26.84 39.95
C VAL A 13 9.95 27.40 39.34
N VAL A 14 10.36 26.78 38.24
CA VAL A 14 11.35 27.23 37.24
C VAL A 14 12.82 26.97 37.54
N GLY A 15 13.29 25.87 36.95
CA GLY A 15 14.63 25.81 36.36
C GLY A 15 14.48 25.28 34.93
N LEU A 16 14.25 26.19 33.98
CA LEU A 16 14.42 25.94 32.55
C LEU A 16 15.87 25.48 32.32
N ALA A 17 16.12 24.17 32.35
CA ALA A 17 17.28 23.60 31.71
C ALA A 17 16.96 23.50 30.22
N SER A 18 17.09 24.64 29.56
CA SER A 18 17.23 24.78 28.12
C SER A 18 18.49 24.02 27.71
N ALA A 19 18.37 22.69 27.55
CA ALA A 19 19.34 21.92 26.81
C ALA A 19 19.18 22.30 25.34
N SER A 20 20.00 23.26 24.92
CA SER A 20 20.30 23.54 23.53
C SER A 20 20.82 22.26 22.87
N SER A 21 19.92 21.47 22.28
CA SER A 21 20.32 20.57 21.20
C SER A 21 20.28 21.37 19.92
N CYS A 22 21.43 21.47 19.28
CA CYS A 22 21.60 22.06 17.97
C CYS A 22 20.53 21.59 16.98
N LYS A 23 20.00 22.56 16.25
CA LYS A 23 19.24 22.46 15.00
C LYS A 23 19.47 21.17 14.20
N ASP A 24 18.58 20.20 14.33
CA ASP A 24 18.14 19.39 13.19
C ASP A 24 17.04 20.17 12.46
N SER A 25 17.44 21.24 11.79
CA SER A 25 16.54 22.09 10.99
C SER A 25 16.31 21.54 9.58
N GLY A 26 16.41 20.22 9.40
CA GLY A 26 16.12 19.60 8.12
C GLY A 26 15.45 18.27 8.35
N SER A 27 14.27 18.10 7.75
CA SER A 27 13.62 16.83 7.40
C SER A 27 12.52 16.23 8.29
N TRP A 28 11.96 16.94 9.28
CA TRP A 28 10.69 16.52 9.91
C TRP A 28 9.49 17.27 9.31
N LEU A 29 8.43 16.53 8.96
CA LEU A 29 7.17 17.08 8.44
C LEU A 29 6.07 17.13 9.50
N ALA A 30 6.02 16.15 10.37
CA ALA A 30 5.06 16.11 11.48
C ALA A 30 5.63 15.33 12.67
N LYS A 31 5.10 15.61 13.87
CA LYS A 31 5.36 14.81 15.06
C LYS A 31 4.03 14.35 15.66
N ILE A 32 3.88 13.05 15.87
CA ILE A 32 2.66 12.42 16.39
C ILE A 32 3.03 11.62 17.63
N ASP A 33 2.64 12.07 18.82
CA ASP A 33 3.02 11.47 20.11
C ASP A 33 4.55 11.29 20.27
N GLY A 34 5.32 12.28 19.81
CA GLY A 34 6.78 12.27 19.88
C GLY A 34 7.49 11.49 18.75
N GLU A 35 6.77 10.69 17.96
CA GLU A 35 7.32 10.05 16.76
C GLU A 35 7.37 11.05 15.60
N THR A 36 8.49 11.06 14.88
CA THR A 36 8.73 11.99 13.77
C THR A 36 8.38 11.32 12.43
N LEU A 37 7.55 11.98 11.62
CA LEU A 37 7.36 11.66 10.21
C LEU A 37 8.36 12.50 9.40
N SER A 38 9.30 11.84 8.71
CA SER A 38 10.29 12.54 7.89
C SER A 38 9.79 12.83 6.47
N ILE A 39 10.46 13.75 5.76
CA ILE A 39 10.18 14.00 4.34
C ILE A 39 10.42 12.77 3.45
N GLU A 40 11.43 11.96 3.78
CA GLU A 40 11.74 10.74 3.03
C GLU A 40 10.65 9.69 3.21
N GLU A 41 10.23 9.44 4.46
CA GLU A 41 9.14 8.53 4.77
C GLU A 41 7.83 8.98 4.11
N PHE A 42 7.52 10.28 4.21
CA PHE A 42 6.35 10.86 3.58
C PHE A 42 6.36 10.71 2.06
N ASN A 43 7.47 11.04 1.39
CA ASN A 43 7.59 10.87 -0.06
C ASN A 43 7.50 9.40 -0.46
N GLY A 44 8.09 8.49 0.32
CA GLY A 44 7.97 7.05 0.12
C GLY A 44 6.51 6.59 0.12
N LEU A 45 5.72 7.04 1.11
CA LEU A 45 4.28 6.76 1.18
C LEU A 45 3.51 7.38 0.02
N TYR A 46 3.77 8.67 -0.27
CA TYR A 46 3.10 9.42 -1.32
C TYR A 46 3.28 8.74 -2.69
N TYR A 47 4.52 8.51 -3.11
CA TYR A 47 4.78 7.90 -4.41
C TYR A 47 4.37 6.43 -4.45
N ALA A 48 4.52 5.66 -3.37
CA ALA A 48 4.04 4.27 -3.35
C ALA A 48 2.52 4.19 -3.58
N GLN A 49 1.74 5.03 -2.90
CA GLN A 49 0.28 5.06 -3.07
C GLN A 49 -0.12 5.52 -4.47
N HIS A 50 0.50 6.58 -4.99
CA HIS A 50 0.13 7.10 -6.31
C HIS A 50 0.60 6.19 -7.45
N ARG A 51 1.77 5.55 -7.34
CA ARG A 51 2.21 4.53 -8.32
C ARG A 51 1.27 3.33 -8.37
N SER A 52 0.70 2.91 -7.23
CA SER A 52 -0.23 1.77 -7.21
C SER A 52 -1.56 2.08 -7.90
N VAL A 53 -1.99 3.34 -7.89
CA VAL A 53 -3.25 3.79 -8.52
C VAL A 53 -3.06 4.18 -9.97
N TYR A 54 -2.04 4.99 -10.27
CA TYR A 54 -1.86 5.59 -11.60
C TYR A 54 -0.93 4.79 -12.51
N HIS A 55 -0.11 3.89 -11.95
CA HIS A 55 0.90 3.13 -12.69
C HIS A 55 1.89 4.02 -13.48
N LEU A 56 2.15 5.22 -12.96
CA LEU A 56 3.04 6.22 -13.56
C LEU A 56 4.32 6.36 -12.74
N PRO A 57 5.46 6.72 -13.36
CA PRO A 57 6.66 7.08 -12.61
C PRO A 57 6.49 8.38 -11.83
N ASP A 58 7.34 8.61 -10.83
CA ASP A 58 7.21 9.71 -9.85
C ASP A 58 7.14 11.08 -10.51
N ASN A 59 7.94 11.33 -11.56
CA ASN A 59 7.91 12.59 -12.30
C ASN A 59 6.56 12.85 -13.00
N LYS A 60 5.89 11.79 -13.47
CA LYS A 60 4.55 11.90 -14.07
C LYS A 60 3.46 12.07 -13.03
N ILE A 61 3.66 11.54 -11.82
CA ILE A 61 2.79 11.83 -10.68
C ILE A 61 2.91 13.31 -10.28
N ASP A 62 4.13 13.86 -10.26
CA ASP A 62 4.34 15.28 -9.97
C ASP A 62 3.70 16.19 -11.04
N GLU A 63 3.75 15.81 -12.33
CA GLU A 63 3.04 16.50 -13.41
C GLU A 63 1.50 16.48 -13.19
N LEU A 64 0.93 15.34 -12.78
CA LEU A 64 -0.50 15.25 -12.46
C LEU A 64 -0.87 16.11 -11.24
N ALA A 65 -0.02 16.12 -10.22
CA ALA A 65 -0.23 16.94 -9.02
C ALA A 65 -0.15 18.45 -9.30
N ALA A 66 0.51 18.86 -10.39
CA ALA A 66 0.55 20.25 -10.82
C ALA A 66 -0.71 20.70 -11.60
N ASP A 67 -1.57 19.76 -12.04
CA ASP A 67 -2.81 20.06 -12.76
C ASP A 67 -4.00 20.20 -11.78
N PRO A 68 -4.59 21.42 -11.64
CA PRO A 68 -5.71 21.64 -10.73
C PRO A 68 -6.94 20.76 -11.04
N GLU A 69 -7.18 20.38 -12.30
CA GLU A 69 -8.30 19.51 -12.63
C GLU A 69 -8.08 18.08 -12.12
N GLN A 70 -6.84 17.61 -12.12
CA GLN A 70 -6.49 16.29 -11.57
C GLN A 70 -6.57 16.30 -10.04
N VAL A 71 -6.06 17.35 -9.40
CA VAL A 71 -6.16 17.52 -7.94
C VAL A 71 -7.62 17.63 -7.49
N ALA A 72 -8.49 18.29 -8.25
CA ALA A 72 -9.92 18.33 -7.95
C ALA A 72 -10.59 16.94 -8.01
N ARG A 73 -10.12 16.06 -8.90
CA ARG A 73 -10.62 14.67 -9.02
C ARG A 73 -10.06 13.75 -7.94
N ASN A 74 -8.80 13.94 -7.57
CA ASN A 74 -8.14 13.23 -6.48
C ASN A 74 -7.38 14.22 -5.60
N PRO A 75 -8.01 14.71 -4.50
CA PRO A 75 -7.38 15.66 -3.59
C PRO A 75 -6.07 15.17 -2.97
N PHE A 76 -5.84 13.86 -2.90
CA PHE A 76 -4.62 13.29 -2.35
C PHE A 76 -3.38 13.46 -3.25
N LEU A 77 -3.54 13.93 -4.50
CA LEU A 77 -2.42 14.39 -5.30
C LEU A 77 -1.76 15.63 -4.69
N ASP A 78 -2.52 16.46 -3.97
CA ASP A 78 -1.95 17.54 -3.18
C ASP A 78 -1.19 16.97 -1.96
N LYS A 79 0.09 17.33 -1.83
CA LYS A 79 0.95 16.79 -0.77
C LYS A 79 0.54 17.26 0.63
N GLN A 80 -0.09 18.42 0.77
CA GLN A 80 -0.55 18.90 2.06
C GLN A 80 -1.79 18.10 2.50
N GLU A 81 -2.77 17.91 1.61
CA GLU A 81 -3.93 17.06 1.89
C GLU A 81 -3.54 15.61 2.15
N PHE A 82 -2.55 15.09 1.41
CA PHE A 82 -1.99 13.77 1.66
C PHE A 82 -1.32 13.67 3.03
N LEU A 83 -0.55 14.69 3.45
CA LEU A 83 0.07 14.72 4.77
C LEU A 83 -0.98 14.68 5.88
N GLU A 84 -2.02 15.50 5.78
CA GLU A 84 -3.12 15.51 6.73
C GLU A 84 -3.82 14.14 6.80
N GLN A 85 -3.99 13.48 5.65
CA GLN A 85 -4.54 12.13 5.61
C GLN A 85 -3.65 11.11 6.31
N VAL A 86 -2.34 11.16 6.10
CA VAL A 86 -1.36 10.29 6.78
C VAL A 86 -1.41 10.50 8.30
N ILE A 87 -1.46 11.76 8.75
CA ILE A 87 -1.56 12.10 10.18
C ILE A 87 -2.84 11.52 10.78
N ARG A 88 -4.00 11.77 10.15
CA ARG A 88 -5.30 11.24 10.60
C ARG A 88 -5.28 9.71 10.71
N GLN A 89 -4.76 9.03 9.69
CA GLN A 89 -4.66 7.57 9.68
C GLN A 89 -3.77 7.05 10.82
N ARG A 90 -2.62 7.69 11.07
CA ARG A 90 -1.71 7.31 12.16
C ARG A 90 -2.35 7.49 13.53
N LEU A 91 -3.07 8.58 13.77
CA LEU A 91 -3.77 8.83 15.03
C LEU A 91 -4.79 7.72 15.34
N VAL A 92 -5.62 7.36 14.35
CA VAL A 92 -6.61 6.29 14.49
C VAL A 92 -5.91 4.94 14.70
N ALA A 93 -4.88 4.64 13.92
CA ALA A 93 -4.13 3.39 14.04
C ALA A 93 -3.45 3.23 15.41
N LYS A 94 -2.90 4.31 15.97
CA LYS A 94 -2.33 4.33 17.32
C LYS A 94 -3.40 4.07 18.38
N LYS A 95 -4.53 4.76 18.30
CA LYS A 95 -5.66 4.57 19.22
C LYS A 95 -6.17 3.13 19.20
N ALA A 96 -6.44 2.58 18.02
CA ALA A 96 -6.87 1.19 17.85
C ALA A 96 -5.84 0.19 18.41
N SER A 97 -4.55 0.47 18.21
CA SER A 97 -3.47 -0.37 18.74
C SER A 97 -3.44 -0.36 20.28
N ALA A 98 -3.59 0.82 20.90
CA ALA A 98 -3.64 0.98 22.35
C ALA A 98 -4.87 0.29 22.96
N GLU A 99 -5.99 0.25 22.24
CA GLU A 99 -7.21 -0.46 22.63
C GLU A 99 -7.17 -1.97 22.36
N GLY A 100 -6.06 -2.48 21.81
CA GLY A 100 -5.84 -3.92 21.65
C GLY A 100 -6.34 -4.52 20.34
N PHE A 101 -6.86 -3.72 19.38
CA PHE A 101 -7.36 -4.23 18.10
C PHE A 101 -6.32 -5.03 17.32
N ARG A 102 -5.02 -4.71 17.45
CA ARG A 102 -3.92 -5.49 16.84
C ARG A 102 -3.82 -6.94 17.32
N LYS A 103 -4.49 -7.29 18.42
CA LYS A 103 -4.54 -8.65 18.99
C LYS A 103 -5.78 -9.42 18.54
N GLU A 104 -6.72 -8.77 17.87
CA GLU A 104 -7.91 -9.43 17.34
C GLU A 104 -7.53 -10.43 16.25
N LYS A 105 -8.02 -11.66 16.37
CA LYS A 105 -7.64 -12.77 15.48
C LYS A 105 -7.99 -12.48 14.02
N ASP A 106 -9.14 -11.85 13.79
CA ASP A 106 -9.59 -11.51 12.44
C ASP A 106 -8.67 -10.47 11.80
N LEU A 107 -8.24 -9.46 12.56
CA LEU A 107 -7.28 -8.47 12.06
C LEU A 107 -5.91 -9.11 11.80
N GLN A 108 -5.44 -9.99 12.68
CA GLN A 108 -4.17 -10.69 12.49
C GLN A 108 -4.17 -11.56 11.21
N ALA A 109 -5.23 -12.33 10.99
CA ALA A 109 -5.36 -13.14 9.78
C ALA A 109 -5.41 -12.28 8.50
N LEU A 110 -6.06 -11.12 8.55
CA LEU A 110 -6.08 -10.16 7.44
C LEU A 110 -4.70 -9.56 7.20
N ILE A 111 -3.98 -9.15 8.25
CA ILE A 111 -2.62 -8.63 8.15
C ILE A 111 -1.70 -9.68 7.54
N GLU A 112 -1.74 -10.91 8.03
CA GLU A 112 -0.90 -12.02 7.54
C GLU A 112 -1.16 -12.27 6.05
N THR A 113 -2.42 -12.53 5.67
CA THR A 113 -2.78 -12.82 4.27
C THR A 113 -2.45 -11.65 3.33
N THR A 114 -2.68 -10.41 3.79
CA THR A 114 -2.37 -9.21 2.98
C THR A 114 -0.86 -9.03 2.85
N THR A 115 -0.11 -9.23 3.92
CA THR A 115 1.36 -9.12 3.92
C THR A 115 1.96 -10.15 2.97
N ASP A 116 1.55 -11.41 3.05
CA ASP A 116 2.03 -12.47 2.17
C ASP A 116 1.74 -12.17 0.69
N SER A 117 0.53 -11.69 0.39
CA SER A 117 0.13 -11.30 -0.96
C SER A 117 0.95 -10.12 -1.49
N LEU A 118 1.14 -9.08 -0.67
CA LEU A 118 1.91 -7.89 -1.04
C LEU A 118 3.39 -8.20 -1.25
N VAL A 119 4.01 -8.94 -0.33
CA VAL A 119 5.42 -9.34 -0.42
C VAL A 119 5.65 -10.20 -1.65
N SER A 120 4.78 -11.19 -1.89
CA SER A 120 4.88 -12.07 -3.08
C SER A 120 4.77 -11.26 -4.37
N THR A 121 3.78 -10.37 -4.45
CA THR A 121 3.56 -9.52 -5.61
C THR A 121 4.72 -8.57 -5.86
N TYR A 122 5.23 -7.93 -4.81
CA TYR A 122 6.38 -7.03 -4.90
C TYR A 122 7.64 -7.76 -5.34
N TYR A 123 7.95 -8.91 -4.74
CA TYR A 123 9.08 -9.74 -5.12
C TYR A 123 9.03 -10.14 -6.59
N ILE A 124 7.90 -10.64 -7.09
CA ILE A 124 7.77 -11.06 -8.49
C ILE A 124 7.90 -9.85 -9.43
N SER A 125 7.23 -8.75 -9.11
CA SER A 125 7.21 -7.54 -9.95
C SER A 125 8.60 -6.92 -10.08
N GLU A 126 9.35 -6.83 -8.99
CA GLU A 126 10.69 -6.24 -9.00
C GLU A 126 11.74 -7.19 -9.57
N LYS A 127 11.77 -8.45 -9.11
CA LYS A 127 12.78 -9.41 -9.53
C LYS A 127 12.68 -9.76 -11.02
N TYR A 128 11.46 -9.86 -11.54
CA TYR A 128 11.19 -10.26 -12.93
C TYR A 128 10.64 -9.12 -13.78
N LYS A 129 10.86 -7.86 -13.38
CA LYS A 129 10.34 -6.66 -14.05
C LYS A 129 10.52 -6.69 -15.58
N LYS A 130 11.74 -7.01 -16.03
CA LYS A 130 12.11 -7.05 -17.46
C LYS A 130 11.38 -8.14 -18.25
N GLU A 131 10.98 -9.23 -17.60
CA GLU A 131 10.23 -10.31 -18.24
C GLU A 131 8.73 -10.01 -18.28
N ILE A 132 8.24 -9.23 -17.30
CA ILE A 132 6.84 -8.84 -17.17
C ILE A 132 6.52 -7.63 -18.07
N GLU A 133 7.47 -6.72 -18.26
CA GLU A 133 7.29 -5.53 -19.09
C GLU A 133 7.09 -5.91 -20.57
N PRO A 134 5.97 -5.51 -21.20
CA PRO A 134 5.72 -5.77 -22.61
C PRO A 134 6.65 -4.98 -23.50
N THR A 135 7.16 -5.62 -24.54
CA THR A 135 7.84 -4.95 -25.64
C THR A 135 6.84 -4.12 -26.45
N GLN A 136 7.31 -3.08 -27.13
CA GLN A 136 6.42 -2.26 -27.97
C GLN A 136 5.72 -3.09 -29.05
N LYS A 137 6.40 -4.09 -29.62
CA LYS A 137 5.80 -5.01 -30.60
C LYS A 137 4.60 -5.77 -30.02
N GLU A 138 4.71 -6.29 -28.80
CA GLU A 138 3.59 -7.00 -28.16
C GLU A 138 2.40 -6.06 -27.91
N VAL A 139 2.67 -4.79 -27.62
CA VAL A 139 1.63 -3.77 -27.47
C VAL A 139 0.95 -3.49 -28.80
N ASP A 140 1.71 -3.30 -29.87
CA ASP A 140 1.18 -3.05 -31.21
C ASP A 140 0.30 -4.23 -31.68
N ASP A 141 0.79 -5.46 -31.51
CA ASP A 141 0.05 -6.69 -31.81
C ASP A 141 -1.23 -6.80 -30.96
N GLY A 142 -1.14 -6.43 -29.68
CA GLY A 142 -2.28 -6.39 -28.76
C GLY A 142 -3.34 -5.35 -29.17
N ILE A 143 -2.95 -4.19 -29.69
CA ILE A 143 -3.87 -3.18 -30.22
C ILE A 143 -4.58 -3.70 -31.47
N VAL A 144 -3.87 -4.37 -32.37
CA VAL A 144 -4.46 -5.01 -33.55
C VAL A 144 -5.50 -6.05 -33.11
N ALA A 145 -5.14 -6.92 -32.16
CA ALA A 145 -6.05 -7.93 -31.60
C ALA A 145 -7.29 -7.29 -30.93
N LEU A 146 -7.09 -6.20 -30.18
CA LEU A 146 -8.15 -5.45 -29.53
C LEU A 146 -9.15 -4.89 -30.57
N ASN A 147 -8.67 -4.22 -31.61
CA ASN A 147 -9.52 -3.65 -32.65
C ASN A 147 -10.31 -4.73 -33.43
N ASN A 148 -9.68 -5.89 -33.65
CA ASN A 148 -10.26 -7.02 -34.37
C ASN A 148 -11.21 -7.87 -33.50
N ASN A 149 -11.27 -7.66 -32.19
CA ASN A 149 -12.15 -8.42 -31.32
C ASN A 149 -13.63 -8.06 -31.60
N PRO A 150 -14.46 -9.01 -32.08
CA PRO A 150 -15.86 -8.74 -32.42
C PRO A 150 -16.75 -8.52 -31.20
N ARG A 151 -16.31 -8.92 -30.00
CA ARG A 151 -17.06 -8.78 -28.74
C ARG A 151 -16.66 -7.56 -27.92
N LEU A 152 -15.69 -6.78 -28.41
CA LEU A 152 -15.23 -5.59 -27.70
C LEU A 152 -16.25 -4.46 -27.82
N ASP A 153 -16.50 -3.79 -26.70
CA ASP A 153 -17.34 -2.60 -26.64
C ASP A 153 -16.90 -1.56 -27.69
N PRO A 154 -17.83 -1.09 -28.56
CA PRO A 154 -17.54 -0.06 -29.55
C PRO A 154 -16.88 1.20 -28.97
N GLN A 155 -17.20 1.58 -27.73
CA GLN A 155 -16.58 2.74 -27.06
C GLN A 155 -15.09 2.53 -26.83
N ILE A 156 -14.66 1.30 -26.52
CA ILE A 156 -13.24 0.96 -26.36
C ILE A 156 -12.52 0.99 -27.71
N LYS A 157 -13.20 0.58 -28.79
CA LYS A 157 -12.66 0.68 -30.17
C LYS A 157 -12.47 2.13 -30.62
N MET A 158 -13.23 3.07 -30.09
CA MET A 158 -13.13 4.49 -30.43
C MET A 158 -12.14 5.27 -29.56
N LEU A 159 -11.51 4.63 -28.57
CA LEU A 159 -10.51 5.31 -27.74
C LEU A 159 -9.31 5.78 -28.58
N PRO A 160 -8.69 6.93 -28.21
CA PRO A 160 -7.40 7.35 -28.74
C PRO A 160 -6.34 6.25 -28.61
N ILE A 161 -5.36 6.23 -29.52
CA ILE A 161 -4.33 5.19 -29.59
C ILE A 161 -3.55 5.11 -28.28
N GLU A 162 -3.25 6.25 -27.66
CA GLU A 162 -2.50 6.35 -26.41
C GLU A 162 -3.25 5.66 -25.25
N LYS A 163 -4.58 5.79 -25.23
CA LYS A 163 -5.41 5.11 -24.23
C LYS A 163 -5.49 3.60 -24.48
N LYS A 164 -5.52 3.19 -25.75
CA LYS A 164 -5.48 1.77 -26.13
C LYS A 164 -4.15 1.14 -25.77
N GLU A 165 -3.04 1.84 -26.03
CA GLU A 165 -1.70 1.42 -25.62
C GLU A 165 -1.62 1.17 -24.12
N LEU A 166 -2.13 2.09 -23.29
CA LEU A 166 -2.14 1.93 -21.85
C LEU A 166 -2.93 0.69 -21.41
N LEU A 167 -4.14 0.52 -21.97
CA LEU A 167 -5.00 -0.63 -21.66
C LEU A 167 -4.33 -1.96 -22.05
N VAL A 168 -3.78 -2.04 -23.26
CA VAL A 168 -3.09 -3.23 -23.76
C VAL A 168 -1.84 -3.51 -22.93
N LYS A 169 -1.02 -2.51 -22.63
CA LYS A 169 0.15 -2.64 -21.75
C LYS A 169 -0.24 -3.21 -20.39
N GLN A 170 -1.28 -2.66 -19.76
CA GLN A 170 -1.76 -3.14 -18.46
C GLN A 170 -2.22 -4.60 -18.52
N GLN A 171 -3.00 -4.97 -19.55
CA GLN A 171 -3.47 -6.34 -19.74
C GLN A 171 -2.29 -7.32 -19.95
N LEU A 172 -1.33 -6.96 -20.80
CA LEU A 172 -0.16 -7.79 -21.08
C LEU A 172 0.72 -7.95 -19.84
N MET A 173 0.97 -6.87 -19.10
CA MET A 173 1.68 -6.93 -17.82
C MET A 173 0.99 -7.88 -16.84
N GLN A 174 -0.33 -7.80 -16.70
CA GLN A 174 -1.08 -8.69 -15.81
C GLN A 174 -0.97 -10.15 -16.24
N GLN A 175 -1.08 -10.45 -17.54
CA GLN A 175 -0.94 -11.80 -18.06
C GLN A 175 0.47 -12.36 -17.85
N LYS A 176 1.50 -11.59 -18.20
CA LYS A 176 2.90 -11.98 -17.99
C LYS A 176 3.23 -12.16 -16.51
N PHE A 177 2.75 -11.27 -15.65
CA PHE A 177 2.87 -11.41 -14.20
C PHE A 177 2.24 -12.72 -13.72
N GLN A 178 1.01 -13.05 -14.15
CA GLN A 178 0.34 -14.29 -13.74
C GLN A 178 1.08 -15.55 -14.22
N MET A 179 1.60 -15.55 -15.45
CA MET A 179 2.40 -16.65 -15.97
C MET A 179 3.68 -16.83 -15.15
N LYS A 180 4.41 -15.73 -14.92
CA LYS A 180 5.65 -15.75 -14.14
C LYS A 180 5.41 -16.15 -12.68
N ALA A 181 4.33 -15.66 -12.07
CA ALA A 181 3.94 -16.04 -10.72
C ALA A 181 3.69 -17.55 -10.59
N ARG A 182 3.01 -18.17 -11.58
CA ARG A 182 2.80 -19.62 -11.60
C ARG A 182 4.11 -20.38 -11.72
N GLU A 183 4.97 -19.98 -12.66
CA GLU A 183 6.30 -20.59 -12.85
C GLU A 183 7.14 -20.54 -11.56
N VAL A 184 7.17 -19.39 -10.89
CA VAL A 184 7.89 -19.23 -9.60
C VAL A 184 7.30 -20.15 -8.53
N VAL A 185 5.97 -20.23 -8.43
CA VAL A 185 5.30 -21.11 -7.46
C VAL A 185 5.56 -22.58 -7.75
N GLU A 186 5.58 -22.98 -9.02
CA GLU A 186 5.89 -24.37 -9.43
C GLU A 186 7.32 -24.74 -9.04
N ASN A 187 8.31 -23.89 -9.35
CA ASN A 187 9.70 -24.11 -8.95
C ASN A 187 9.85 -24.20 -7.42
N LEU A 188 9.24 -23.27 -6.68
CA LEU A 188 9.28 -23.28 -5.21
C LEU A 188 8.55 -24.48 -4.61
N ARG A 189 7.52 -25.00 -5.29
CA ARG A 189 6.81 -26.21 -4.85
C ARG A 189 7.65 -27.45 -5.04
N ASP A 190 8.44 -27.52 -6.11
CA ASP A 190 9.34 -28.66 -6.34
C ASP A 190 10.50 -28.66 -5.34
N GLU A 191 10.94 -27.47 -4.91
CA GLU A 191 11.92 -27.29 -3.82
C GLU A 191 11.31 -27.53 -2.43
N GLY A 192 10.04 -27.15 -2.26
CA GLY A 192 9.33 -27.16 -0.98
C GLY A 192 8.64 -28.49 -0.68
N LYS A 193 8.84 -29.02 0.52
CA LYS A 193 8.09 -30.20 1.02
C LYS A 193 6.65 -29.83 1.44
N VAL A 194 5.84 -29.35 0.51
CA VAL A 194 4.44 -28.94 0.79
C VAL A 194 3.60 -30.16 1.16
N GLN A 195 3.11 -30.21 2.40
CA GLN A 195 2.18 -31.22 2.88
C GLN A 195 0.78 -30.60 3.09
N LYS A 196 -0.26 -31.28 2.61
CA LYS A 196 -1.65 -30.82 2.74
C LYS A 196 -2.48 -31.85 3.49
N ASN A 197 -3.22 -31.42 4.52
CA ASN A 197 -4.21 -32.25 5.20
C ASN A 197 -5.60 -32.08 4.56
N SER A 198 -5.77 -32.61 3.35
CA SER A 198 -7.00 -32.45 2.56
C SER A 198 -8.24 -33.06 3.23
N GLU A 199 -8.07 -34.11 4.04
CA GLU A 199 -9.18 -34.77 4.72
C GLU A 199 -9.77 -33.90 5.84
N LEU A 200 -8.92 -33.17 6.58
CA LEU A 200 -9.40 -32.21 7.57
C LEU A 200 -10.19 -31.07 6.89
N LEU A 201 -9.67 -30.53 5.78
CA LEU A 201 -10.35 -29.46 5.05
C LEU A 201 -11.71 -29.90 4.51
N LYS A 202 -11.81 -31.11 3.92
CA LYS A 202 -13.09 -31.67 3.46
C LYS A 202 -14.11 -31.77 4.61
N LYS A 203 -13.69 -32.22 5.79
CA LYS A 203 -14.56 -32.31 6.98
C LYS A 203 -15.10 -30.94 7.39
N GLU A 204 -14.26 -29.91 7.40
CA GLU A 204 -14.70 -28.55 7.75
C GLU A 204 -15.67 -27.98 6.70
N ILE A 205 -15.44 -28.22 5.40
CA ILE A 205 -16.36 -27.81 4.33
C ILE A 205 -17.73 -28.47 4.49
N SER A 206 -17.78 -29.77 4.79
CA SER A 206 -19.06 -30.47 4.98
C SER A 206 -19.82 -29.95 6.20
N LYS A 207 -19.16 -29.75 7.35
CA LYS A 207 -19.78 -29.16 8.55
C LYS A 207 -20.41 -27.79 8.30
N ALA A 208 -19.81 -26.98 7.42
CA ALA A 208 -20.34 -25.67 7.07
C ALA A 208 -21.60 -25.75 6.19
N LYS A 209 -21.74 -26.80 5.37
CA LYS A 209 -22.92 -27.04 4.54
C LYS A 209 -24.11 -27.54 5.37
N ASP A 210 -23.86 -28.35 6.38
CA ASP A 210 -24.91 -28.92 7.25
C ASP A 210 -25.51 -27.89 8.24
N LYS A 211 -24.91 -26.68 8.33
CA LYS A 211 -25.39 -25.57 9.17
C LYS A 211 -26.25 -24.55 8.41
N LYS A 212 -26.49 -24.73 7.11
CA LYS A 212 -27.41 -23.91 6.30
C LYS A 212 -28.72 -24.64 6.08
#